data_AF-A0A838SL05-F1
#
_entry.id   AF-A0A838SL05-F1
#
_cell.length_a   1.000
_cell.length_b   1.000
_cell.length_c   1.000
_cell.angle_alpha   90.00
_cell.angle_beta   90.00
_cell.angle_gamma   90.00
#
_symmetry.space_group_name_H-M   'P 1'
#
loop_
_entity.id
_entity.type
_entity.pdbx_description
1 polymer ?
#
loop_
_entity_poly.entity_id
_entity_poly.type
_entity_poly.pdbx_seq_one_letter_code
_entity_poly.pdbx_strand_id
1 'polypeptide(L)'
;MPDRLSPLDVSFLYFEEDTTPMHVGGVAIFQVPDDGFVYDRLVQLVRDRIAFVPRYRQKVRWVPGHLANPVWVDDPHFDVSYHVRRSA
;
A
#
# COMPACT_ATOMS: atom_id res chain seq x y z
N MET A 1 -12.51 13.35 10.01
CA MET A 1 -11.31 14.15 9.68
C MET A 1 -10.32 13.23 8.99
N PRO A 2 -9.63 13.67 7.93
CA PRO A 2 -8.57 12.86 7.33
C PRO A 2 -7.48 12.63 8.38
N ASP A 3 -7.02 11.39 8.47
CA ASP A 3 -6.04 10.99 9.47
C ASP A 3 -4.65 11.51 9.07
N ARG A 4 -4.00 12.22 9.98
CA ARG A 4 -2.75 12.93 9.69
C ARG A 4 -1.57 12.01 9.95
N LEU A 5 -0.58 12.03 9.07
CA LEU A 5 0.63 11.28 9.29
C LEU A 5 1.34 11.79 10.55
N SER A 6 1.79 10.85 11.39
CA SER A 6 2.58 11.18 12.57
C SER A 6 3.92 11.79 12.16
N PRO A 7 4.61 12.53 13.04
CA PRO A 7 5.95 13.04 12.72
C PRO A 7 6.94 11.94 12.30
N LEU A 8 6.79 10.73 12.85
CA LEU A 8 7.60 9.57 12.48
C LEU A 8 7.27 9.09 11.06
N ASP A 9 6.00 8.92 10.70
CA ASP A 9 5.63 8.50 9.34
C ASP A 9 6.12 9.51 8.28
N VAL A 10 6.06 10.80 8.62
CA VAL A 10 6.52 11.89 7.76
C VAL A 10 8.03 11.85 7.56
N SER A 11 8.82 11.43 8.55
CA SER A 11 10.28 11.36 8.39
C SER A 11 10.70 10.37 7.32
N PHE A 12 9.98 9.25 7.15
CA PHE A 12 10.22 8.29 6.07
C PHE A 12 10.04 8.94 4.69
N LEU A 13 9.03 9.79 4.51
CA LEU A 13 8.81 10.49 3.24
C LEU A 13 9.89 11.55 2.94
N TYR A 14 10.49 12.16 3.97
CA TYR A 14 11.55 13.14 3.80
C TYR A 14 12.94 12.53 3.61
N PHE A 15 13.18 11.33 4.14
CA PHE A 15 14.45 10.62 3.98
C PHE A 15 14.49 9.70 2.76
N GLU A 16 13.36 9.53 2.06
CA GLU A 16 13.32 8.72 0.84
C GLU A 16 14.05 9.43 -0.30
N GLU A 17 14.99 8.69 -0.91
CA GLU A 17 15.76 9.09 -2.09
C GLU A 17 15.71 7.96 -3.12
N ASP A 18 16.01 8.26 -4.39
CA ASP A 18 16.04 7.25 -5.46
C ASP A 18 16.98 6.07 -5.15
N THR A 19 18.06 6.32 -4.41
CA THR A 19 19.03 5.32 -3.96
C THR A 19 18.76 4.78 -2.55
N THR A 20 17.78 5.33 -1.84
CA THR A 20 17.43 4.92 -0.47
C THR A 20 15.90 4.90 -0.31
N PRO A 21 15.23 3.88 -0.88
CA PRO A 21 13.80 3.71 -0.71
C PRO A 21 13.45 3.41 0.75
N MET A 22 12.36 3.99 1.25
CA MET A 22 11.97 3.89 2.66
C MET A 22 10.84 2.87 2.90
N HIS A 23 10.61 1.97 1.95
CA HIS A 23 9.63 0.89 2.08
C HIS A 23 10.25 -0.40 2.67
N VAL A 24 9.41 -1.20 3.34
CA VAL A 24 9.79 -2.52 3.82
C VAL A 24 9.24 -3.59 2.87
N GLY A 25 10.06 -4.60 2.57
CA GLY A 25 9.69 -5.76 1.76
C GLY A 25 9.73 -7.05 2.57
N GLY A 26 8.99 -8.05 2.10
CA GLY A 26 9.00 -9.40 2.66
C GLY A 26 8.83 -10.45 1.58
N VAL A 27 9.47 -11.61 1.76
CA VAL A 27 9.34 -12.77 0.87
C VAL A 27 8.71 -13.91 1.65
N ALA A 28 7.62 -14.46 1.12
CA ALA A 28 6.92 -15.60 1.67
C ALA A 28 6.88 -16.73 0.65
N ILE A 29 7.18 -17.95 1.09
CA ILE A 29 7.19 -19.16 0.26
C ILE A 29 6.00 -20.01 0.65
N PHE A 30 5.21 -20.43 -0.34
CA PHE A 30 4.01 -21.23 -0.15
C PHE A 30 4.11 -22.56 -0.90
N GLN A 31 3.46 -23.58 -0.37
CA GLN A 31 3.22 -24.82 -1.12
C GLN A 31 2.11 -24.58 -2.14
N VAL A 32 2.24 -25.20 -3.32
CA VAL A 32 1.19 -25.15 -4.34
C VAL A 32 0.03 -26.04 -3.88
N PRO A 33 -1.22 -25.53 -3.87
CA PRO A 33 -2.40 -26.36 -3.57
C PRO A 33 -2.54 -27.53 -4.55
N ASP A 34 -3.17 -28.63 -4.11
CA ASP A 34 -3.41 -29.82 -4.95
C ASP A 34 -4.20 -29.49 -6.23
N ASP A 35 -5.10 -28.49 -6.16
CA ASP A 35 -5.89 -27.98 -7.28
C ASP A 35 -5.17 -26.88 -8.10
N GLY A 36 -3.89 -26.65 -7.81
CA GLY A 36 -3.04 -25.68 -8.49
C GLY A 36 -3.22 -24.23 -8.04
N PHE A 37 -2.33 -23.36 -8.50
CA PHE A 37 -2.36 -21.94 -8.21
C PHE A 37 -3.11 -21.15 -9.30
N VAL A 38 -4.18 -20.44 -8.91
CA VAL A 38 -4.91 -19.53 -9.79
C VAL A 38 -4.70 -18.10 -9.30
N TYR A 39 -4.04 -17.27 -10.11
CA TYR A 39 -3.68 -15.91 -9.73
C TYR A 39 -4.90 -15.03 -9.40
N ASP A 40 -5.99 -15.16 -10.14
CA ASP A 40 -7.21 -14.41 -9.85
C ASP A 40 -7.78 -14.74 -8.47
N ARG A 41 -7.64 -15.99 -8.00
CA ARG A 41 -8.04 -16.37 -6.62
C ARG A 41 -7.20 -15.64 -5.57
N LEU A 42 -5.90 -15.46 -5.81
CA LEU A 42 -5.03 -14.66 -4.93
C LEU A 42 -5.45 -13.19 -4.93
N VAL A 43 -5.69 -12.61 -6.11
CA VAL A 43 -6.10 -11.20 -6.23
C VAL A 43 -7.43 -10.95 -5.51
N GLN A 44 -8.41 -11.85 -5.65
CA GLN A 44 -9.68 -11.75 -4.93
C GLN A 44 -9.48 -11.88 -3.42
N LEU A 45 -8.68 -12.85 -2.96
CA LEU A 45 -8.36 -12.98 -1.53
C LEU A 45 -7.76 -11.69 -0.97
N VAL A 46 -6.79 -11.09 -1.67
CA VAL A 46 -6.19 -9.82 -1.22
C VAL A 46 -7.25 -8.72 -1.17
N ARG A 47 -8.07 -8.57 -2.22
CA ARG A 47 -9.15 -7.58 -2.29
C ARG A 47 -10.11 -7.69 -1.10
N ASP A 48 -10.53 -8.90 -0.77
CA ASP A 48 -11.47 -9.14 0.33
C ASP A 48 -10.82 -8.83 1.69
N ARG A 49 -9.55 -9.20 1.88
CA ARG A 49 -8.83 -8.97 3.14
C ARG A 49 -8.53 -7.50 3.39
N ILE A 50 -8.10 -6.75 2.37
CA ILE A 50 -7.79 -5.33 2.55
C ILE A 50 -9.03 -4.47 2.78
N ALA A 51 -10.22 -4.93 2.38
CA ALA A 51 -11.48 -4.23 2.62
C ALA A 51 -11.77 -4.00 4.12
N PHE A 52 -11.23 -4.86 4.99
CA PHE A 52 -11.34 -4.73 6.45
C PHE A 52 -10.36 -3.73 7.07
N VAL A 53 -9.36 -3.27 6.31
CA VAL A 53 -8.32 -2.36 6.79
C VAL A 53 -8.23 -1.17 5.83
N PRO A 54 -9.00 -0.09 6.07
CA PRO A 54 -9.10 1.06 5.17
C PRO A 54 -7.77 1.69 4.78
N ARG A 55 -6.71 1.54 5.59
CA ARG A 55 -5.38 2.08 5.28
C ARG A 55 -4.82 1.59 3.93
N TYR A 56 -5.09 0.35 3.53
CA TYR A 56 -4.53 -0.22 2.28
C TYR A 56 -5.09 0.39 0.99
N ARG A 57 -6.21 1.11 1.07
CA ARG A 57 -6.86 1.80 -0.06
C ARG A 57 -6.68 3.32 0.00
N GLN A 58 -5.78 3.78 0.88
CA GLN A 58 -5.48 5.19 1.05
C GLN A 58 -4.16 5.56 0.40
N LYS A 59 -4.05 6.83 0.04
CA LYS A 59 -2.83 7.45 -0.44
C LYS A 59 -2.48 8.68 0.38
N VAL A 60 -1.21 9.04 0.36
CA VAL A 60 -0.71 10.26 1.00
C VAL A 60 -1.11 11.46 0.14
N ARG A 61 -1.66 12.49 0.77
CA ARG A 61 -1.93 13.79 0.15
C ARG A 61 -1.22 14.89 0.93
N TRP A 62 -0.37 15.63 0.23
CA TRP A 62 0.32 16.80 0.77
C TRP A 62 -0.65 17.96 1.00
N VAL A 63 -0.46 18.66 2.11
CA VAL A 63 -1.16 19.91 2.40
C VAL A 63 -0.48 21.04 1.60
N PRO A 64 -1.22 21.87 0.85
CA PRO A 64 -0.64 22.96 0.08
C PRO A 64 0.29 23.85 0.90
N GLY A 65 1.44 24.20 0.33
CA GLY A 65 2.44 25.06 0.98
C GLY A 65 3.10 24.46 2.22
N HIS A 66 3.01 23.14 2.45
CA HIS A 66 3.54 22.46 3.64
C HIS A 66 3.04 23.05 4.97
N LEU A 67 1.84 23.63 4.98
CA LEU A 67 1.26 24.28 6.16
C LEU A 67 0.93 23.32 7.31
N ALA A 68 0.89 22.01 7.02
CA ALA A 68 0.76 20.95 8.01
C ALA A 68 1.28 19.62 7.43
N ASN A 69 1.46 18.62 8.29
CA ASN A 69 1.82 17.27 7.86
C ASN A 69 0.82 16.72 6.84
N PRO A 70 1.28 15.90 5.88
CA PRO A 70 0.41 15.23 4.93
C PRO A 70 -0.63 14.36 5.64
N VAL A 71 -1.69 14.03 4.90
CA VAL A 71 -2.82 13.26 5.40
C VAL A 71 -3.07 12.04 4.55
N TRP A 72 -3.63 10.99 5.16
CA TRP A 72 -4.19 9.86 4.45
C TRP A 72 -5.55 10.22 3.87
N VAL A 73 -5.76 9.90 2.60
CA VAL A 73 -7.05 10.06 1.92
C VAL A 73 -7.40 8.78 1.18
N ASP A 74 -8.68 8.42 1.16
CA ASP A 74 -9.15 7.33 0.29
C ASP A 74 -8.78 7.61 -1.16
N ASP A 75 -8.31 6.58 -1.86
CA ASP A 75 -8.06 6.65 -3.29
C ASP A 75 -9.33 6.28 -4.07
N PRO A 76 -10.01 7.23 -4.75
CA PRO A 76 -11.23 6.92 -5.51
C PRO A 76 -10.95 6.07 -6.75
N HIS A 77 -9.69 5.94 -7.16
CA HIS A 77 -9.26 5.17 -8.32
C HIS A 77 -8.44 3.94 -7.92
N PHE A 78 -8.59 3.47 -6.68
CA PHE A 78 -7.85 2.31 -6.19
C PHE A 78 -8.07 1.07 -7.08
N ASP A 79 -6.97 0.49 -7.55
CA ASP A 79 -6.97 -0.71 -8.39
C ASP A 79 -6.05 -1.78 -7.78
N VAL A 80 -6.65 -2.86 -7.25
CA VAL A 80 -5.89 -3.97 -6.65
C VAL A 80 -4.94 -4.65 -7.64
N SER A 81 -5.26 -4.64 -8.95
CA SER A 81 -4.42 -5.27 -9.97
C SER A 81 -3.13 -4.48 -10.22
N TYR A 82 -3.14 -3.18 -9.93
CA TYR A 82 -1.94 -2.36 -9.88
C TYR A 82 -1.02 -2.78 -8.71
N HIS A 83 -1.56 -3.26 -7.59
CA HIS A 83 -0.78 -3.57 -6.38
C HIS A 83 -0.38 -5.05 -6.25
N VAL A 84 -1.15 -5.96 -6.83
CA VAL A 84 -0.85 -7.39 -6.83
C VAL A 84 -0.45 -7.79 -8.24
N ARG A 85 0.83 -8.08 -8.48
CA ARG A 85 1.34 -8.41 -9.83
C ARG A 85 2.19 -9.66 -9.80
N ARG A 86 2.25 -10.35 -10.94
CA ARG A 86 3.29 -11.35 -11.18
C ARG A 86 4.59 -10.61 -11.43
N SER A 87 5.62 -10.91 -10.64
CA SER A 87 6.99 -10.53 -10.99
C SER A 87 7.40 -11.33 -12.23
N ALA A 88 8.05 -10.65 -13.17
CA ALA A 88 8.72 -11.31 -14.29
C ALA A 88 9.90 -12.16 -13.80
#